data_AF-A0A7W3PJ56-F1
#
_entry.id   AF-A0A7W3PJ56-F1
#
_cell.length_a   1.000
_cell.length_b   1.000
_cell.length_c   1.000
_cell.angle_alpha   90.00
_cell.angle_beta   90.00
_cell.angle_gamma   90.00
#
_symmetry.space_group_name_H-M   'P 1'
#
loop_
_entity.id
_entity.type
_entity.pdbx_description
1 polymer ?
#
loop_
_entity_poly.entity_id
_entity_poly.type
_entity_poly.pdbx_seq_one_letter_code
_entity_poly.pdbx_strand_id
1 'polypeptide(L)'
;MSILGWLRPAAPMGVAVVVLAGVLGAGGLLLPSRVTLVHTIDGAGAVFASRSDLLLVTTVLALVIVVAYLVSAAALAWTPVRHLWVPRPAYWKTPARRRELRRRLATYLARGTAAGLLLLAALVVVALIAQDGGPGALWWIPLAVSLGYVVAMIVWLVWVVTAGFAPDRAVEAASPISAARDGARTGARPGRPAPDRSSPRGGDTWTAGDDAGRAAATPRTGAATAPAPPSARPTAAKPGGSGDRASTSPPRPYQPRPPHRGGPPRG
;
A
#
# COMPACT_ATOMS: atom_id res chain seq x y z
N MET A 1 -5.63 -19.39 -12.52
CA MET A 1 -5.60 -18.13 -11.73
C MET A 1 -6.93 -17.43 -11.95
N SER A 2 -7.75 -17.28 -10.92
CA SER A 2 -9.12 -16.77 -11.04
C SER A 2 -9.13 -15.28 -11.39
N ILE A 3 -9.88 -14.89 -12.43
CA ILE A 3 -10.05 -13.50 -12.89
C ILE A 3 -10.46 -12.57 -11.72
N LEU A 4 -11.31 -13.05 -10.81
CA LEU A 4 -11.72 -12.33 -9.60
C LEU A 4 -10.56 -11.83 -8.72
N GLY A 5 -9.43 -12.53 -8.68
CA GLY A 5 -8.28 -12.14 -7.86
C GLY A 5 -7.58 -10.86 -8.38
N TRP A 6 -7.71 -10.59 -9.67
CA TRP A 6 -7.11 -9.41 -10.33
C TRP A 6 -7.99 -8.16 -10.26
N LEU A 7 -9.32 -8.31 -10.08
CA LEU A 7 -10.23 -7.16 -9.97
C LEU A 7 -10.27 -6.53 -8.57
N ARG A 8 -9.93 -7.29 -7.52
CA ARG A 8 -9.91 -6.78 -6.13
C ARG A 8 -9.18 -5.43 -5.92
N PRO A 9 -8.00 -5.17 -6.53
CA PRO A 9 -7.34 -3.87 -6.37
C PRO A 9 -8.08 -2.69 -7.03
N ALA A 10 -8.93 -2.95 -8.04
CA ALA A 10 -9.71 -1.91 -8.74
C ALA A 10 -11.07 -1.64 -8.07
N ALA A 11 -11.50 -2.47 -7.12
CA ALA A 11 -12.75 -2.32 -6.39
C ALA A 11 -13.01 -0.89 -5.83
N PRO A 12 -12.05 -0.21 -5.16
CA PRO A 12 -12.33 1.13 -4.62
C PRO A 12 -12.66 2.15 -5.74
N MET A 13 -12.01 2.03 -6.89
CA MET A 13 -12.27 2.89 -8.04
C MET A 13 -13.67 2.65 -8.62
N GLY A 14 -14.06 1.38 -8.77
CA GLY A 14 -15.41 1.03 -9.23
C GLY A 14 -16.50 1.56 -8.31
N VAL A 15 -16.32 1.42 -6.99
CA VAL A 15 -17.25 1.97 -5.98
C VAL A 15 -17.33 3.49 -6.09
N ALA A 16 -16.20 4.18 -6.18
CA ALA A 16 -16.17 5.64 -6.29
C ALA A 16 -16.87 6.16 -7.56
N VAL A 17 -16.70 5.47 -8.71
CA VAL A 17 -17.40 5.79 -9.95
C VAL A 17 -18.91 5.61 -9.80
N VAL A 18 -19.37 4.50 -9.19
CA VAL A 18 -20.80 4.25 -8.96
C VAL A 18 -21.41 5.31 -8.04
N VAL A 19 -20.72 5.65 -6.95
CA VAL A 19 -21.16 6.71 -6.02
C VAL A 19 -21.26 8.05 -6.75
N LEU A 20 -20.23 8.43 -7.51
CA LEU A 20 -20.24 9.67 -8.27
C LEU A 20 -21.36 9.70 -9.33
N ALA A 21 -21.56 8.60 -10.06
CA ALA A 21 -22.65 8.48 -11.03
C ALA A 21 -24.03 8.63 -10.36
N GLY A 22 -24.21 8.02 -9.17
CA GLY A 22 -25.43 8.19 -8.37
C GLY A 22 -25.65 9.65 -7.94
N VAL A 23 -24.60 10.32 -7.49
CA VAL A 23 -24.65 11.75 -7.11
C VAL A 23 -24.95 12.64 -8.32
N LEU A 24 -24.36 12.38 -9.48
CA LEU A 24 -24.65 13.12 -10.71
C LEU A 24 -26.10 12.90 -11.18
N GLY A 25 -26.60 11.66 -11.09
CA GLY A 25 -28.01 11.35 -11.39
C GLY A 25 -28.97 12.07 -10.45
N ALA A 26 -28.69 12.06 -9.14
CA ALA A 26 -29.45 12.82 -8.16
C ALA A 26 -29.37 14.33 -8.44
N GLY A 27 -28.18 14.84 -8.79
CA GLY A 27 -27.98 16.23 -9.20
C GLY A 27 -28.84 16.61 -10.39
N GLY A 28 -28.94 15.77 -11.42
CA GLY A 28 -29.80 16.01 -12.58
C GLY A 28 -31.29 16.15 -12.24
N LEU A 29 -31.75 15.46 -11.20
CA LEU A 29 -33.15 15.47 -10.76
C LEU A 29 -33.45 16.58 -9.75
N LEU A 30 -32.52 16.85 -8.84
CA LEU A 30 -32.73 17.74 -7.69
C LEU A 30 -32.23 19.17 -7.90
N LEU A 31 -31.25 19.39 -8.79
CA LEU A 31 -30.71 20.74 -8.99
C LEU A 31 -31.72 21.62 -9.75
N PRO A 32 -31.93 22.87 -9.29
CA PRO A 32 -32.64 23.89 -10.05
C PRO A 32 -31.90 24.22 -11.35
N SER A 33 -32.59 24.84 -12.31
CA SER A 33 -32.00 25.20 -13.62
C SER A 33 -30.82 26.16 -13.51
N ARG A 34 -30.83 27.02 -12.49
CA ARG A 34 -29.75 27.94 -12.12
C ARG A 34 -29.19 27.51 -10.77
N VAL A 35 -27.89 27.26 -10.72
CA VAL A 35 -27.18 26.78 -9.54
C VAL A 35 -26.24 27.88 -9.08
N THR A 36 -26.34 28.26 -7.80
CA THR A 36 -25.37 29.17 -7.18
C THR A 36 -24.05 28.43 -6.91
N LEU A 37 -22.99 28.78 -7.63
CA LEU A 37 -21.66 28.15 -7.52
C LEU A 37 -20.78 28.79 -6.44
N VAL A 38 -20.83 30.11 -6.33
CA VAL A 38 -19.97 30.88 -5.41
C VAL A 38 -20.84 31.92 -4.73
N HIS A 39 -20.90 31.83 -3.40
CA HIS A 39 -21.37 32.92 -2.56
C HIS A 39 -20.18 33.84 -2.32
N THR A 40 -20.24 35.09 -2.76
CA THR A 40 -19.19 36.07 -2.43
C THR A 40 -19.14 36.31 -0.93
N ILE A 41 -17.97 36.72 -0.42
CA ILE A 41 -17.74 37.02 1.00
C ILE A 41 -18.76 38.05 1.53
N ASP A 42 -19.18 39.00 0.69
CA ASP A 42 -20.14 40.04 1.03
C ASP A 42 -21.61 39.58 0.91
N GLY A 43 -21.88 38.34 0.49
CA GLY A 43 -23.22 37.78 0.27
C GLY A 43 -23.99 38.43 -0.90
N ALA A 44 -23.48 39.50 -1.49
CA ALA A 44 -24.16 40.29 -2.51
C ALA A 44 -24.02 39.74 -3.95
N GLY A 45 -23.09 38.80 -4.17
CA GLY A 45 -22.80 38.22 -5.48
C GLY A 45 -22.91 36.70 -5.46
N ALA A 46 -23.87 36.17 -6.23
CA ALA A 46 -23.94 34.76 -6.54
C ALA A 46 -23.49 34.56 -7.98
N VAL A 47 -22.41 33.82 -8.21
CA VAL A 47 -22.09 33.36 -9.57
C VAL A 47 -23.02 32.19 -9.88
N PHE A 48 -23.91 32.39 -10.85
CA PHE A 48 -24.84 31.37 -11.29
C PHE A 48 -24.24 30.58 -12.46
N ALA A 49 -24.25 29.26 -12.37
CA ALA A 49 -24.07 28.40 -13.54
C ALA A 49 -25.37 27.70 -13.90
N SER A 50 -25.48 27.34 -15.17
CA SER A 50 -26.51 26.40 -15.61
C SER A 50 -26.24 25.04 -14.97
N ARG A 51 -27.31 24.36 -14.53
CA ARG A 51 -27.23 22.96 -14.08
C ARG A 51 -26.49 22.07 -15.08
N SER A 52 -26.79 22.25 -16.37
CA SER A 52 -26.16 21.45 -17.44
C SER A 52 -24.66 21.70 -17.52
N ASP A 53 -24.22 22.94 -17.26
CA ASP A 53 -22.80 23.30 -17.28
C ASP A 53 -22.06 22.68 -16.10
N LEU A 54 -22.63 22.76 -14.87
CA LEU A 54 -22.07 22.08 -13.69
C LEU A 54 -21.92 20.57 -13.92
N LEU A 55 -22.99 19.92 -14.40
CA LEU A 55 -22.97 18.47 -14.64
C LEU A 55 -22.00 18.11 -15.76
N LEU A 56 -21.94 18.89 -16.82
CA LEU A 56 -21.01 18.69 -17.93
C LEU A 56 -19.56 18.80 -17.45
N VAL A 57 -19.20 19.91 -16.78
CA VAL A 57 -17.85 20.14 -16.26
C VAL A 57 -17.45 19.04 -15.28
N THR A 58 -18.34 18.66 -14.36
CA THR A 58 -18.06 17.59 -13.39
C THR A 58 -17.87 16.24 -14.08
N THR A 59 -18.70 15.93 -15.08
CA THR A 59 -18.60 14.68 -15.84
C THR A 59 -17.31 14.63 -16.65
N VAL A 60 -16.96 15.72 -17.33
CA VAL A 60 -15.70 15.84 -18.08
C VAL A 60 -14.50 15.69 -17.14
N LEU A 61 -14.51 16.35 -15.99
CA LEU A 61 -13.45 16.25 -15.00
C LEU A 61 -13.31 14.81 -14.46
N ALA A 62 -14.43 14.17 -14.12
CA ALA A 62 -14.45 12.78 -13.70
C ALA A 62 -13.88 11.85 -14.77
N LEU A 63 -14.25 12.05 -16.04
CA LEU A 63 -13.72 11.30 -17.17
C LEU A 63 -12.21 11.48 -17.31
N VAL A 64 -11.71 12.72 -17.20
CA VAL A 64 -10.27 13.02 -17.23
C VAL A 64 -9.53 12.29 -16.10
N ILE A 65 -10.08 12.29 -14.88
CA ILE A 65 -9.50 11.57 -13.74
C ILE A 65 -9.47 10.05 -14.00
N VAL A 66 -10.55 9.48 -14.54
CA VAL A 66 -10.63 8.05 -14.88
C VAL A 66 -9.61 7.70 -15.97
N VAL A 67 -9.50 8.51 -17.03
CA VAL A 67 -8.51 8.31 -18.09
C VAL A 67 -7.09 8.41 -17.54
N ALA A 68 -6.79 9.42 -16.72
CA ALA A 68 -5.49 9.57 -16.08
C ALA A 68 -5.13 8.38 -15.19
N TYR A 69 -6.12 7.83 -14.45
CA TYR A 69 -5.95 6.59 -13.70
C TYR A 69 -5.61 5.40 -14.62
N LEU A 70 -6.35 5.20 -15.71
CA LEU A 70 -6.12 4.10 -16.65
C LEU A 70 -4.74 4.21 -17.32
N VAL A 71 -4.35 5.40 -17.76
CA VAL A 71 -3.02 5.68 -18.33
C VAL A 71 -1.93 5.40 -17.29
N SER A 72 -2.12 5.84 -16.04
CA SER A 72 -1.18 5.59 -14.95
C SER A 72 -1.06 4.10 -14.60
N ALA A 73 -2.18 3.37 -14.60
CA ALA A 73 -2.22 1.93 -14.36
C ALA A 73 -1.54 1.16 -15.50
N ALA A 74 -1.76 1.54 -16.75
CA ALA A 74 -1.09 0.97 -17.92
C ALA A 74 0.42 1.27 -17.89
N ALA A 75 0.80 2.50 -17.59
CA ALA A 75 2.20 2.90 -17.41
C ALA A 75 2.86 2.07 -16.31
N LEU A 76 2.20 1.85 -15.17
CA LEU A 76 2.71 1.00 -14.09
C LEU A 76 2.89 -0.47 -14.53
N ALA A 77 2.00 -0.98 -15.39
CA ALA A 77 2.10 -2.35 -15.91
C ALA A 77 3.29 -2.52 -16.86
N TRP A 78 3.54 -1.54 -17.74
CA TRP A 78 4.61 -1.57 -18.74
C TRP A 78 5.97 -1.13 -18.19
N THR A 79 6.00 -0.27 -17.19
CA THR A 79 7.26 0.29 -16.68
C THR A 79 8.14 -0.80 -16.02
N PRO A 80 9.40 -0.95 -16.46
CA PRO A 80 10.34 -1.87 -15.82
C PRO A 80 10.57 -1.46 -14.36
N VAL A 81 10.57 -2.43 -13.44
CA VAL A 81 10.71 -2.20 -11.99
C VAL A 81 11.98 -1.41 -11.61
N ARG A 82 13.02 -1.45 -12.46
CA ARG A 82 14.24 -0.66 -12.26
C ARG A 82 13.98 0.86 -12.22
N HIS A 83 13.01 1.37 -12.96
CA HIS A 83 12.67 2.80 -13.02
C HIS A 83 11.64 3.22 -11.98
N LEU A 84 11.00 2.26 -11.28
CA LEU A 84 10.05 2.60 -10.22
C LEU A 84 10.81 3.16 -9.01
N TRP A 85 10.39 4.34 -8.57
CA TRP A 85 10.80 4.95 -7.32
C TRP A 85 10.04 4.30 -6.17
N VAL A 86 10.77 3.64 -5.28
CA VAL A 86 10.20 2.89 -4.15
C VAL A 86 11.14 3.05 -2.96
N PRO A 87 10.61 3.25 -1.74
CA PRO A 87 11.41 3.20 -0.52
C PRO A 87 12.18 1.88 -0.43
N ARG A 88 13.45 1.90 -0.01
CA ARG A 88 14.30 0.69 0.16
C ARG A 88 14.34 -0.19 -1.12
N PRO A 89 14.90 0.32 -2.22
CA PRO A 89 14.89 -0.37 -3.52
C PRO A 89 15.58 -1.74 -3.47
N ALA A 90 16.61 -1.91 -2.63
CA ALA A 90 17.31 -3.18 -2.46
C ALA A 90 16.39 -4.33 -2.02
N TYR A 91 15.37 -4.04 -1.19
CA TYR A 91 14.40 -5.04 -0.76
C TYR A 91 13.35 -5.30 -1.84
N TRP A 92 12.69 -4.23 -2.33
CA TRP A 92 11.53 -4.35 -3.20
C TRP A 92 11.83 -4.70 -4.66
N LYS A 93 13.02 -4.39 -5.17
CA LYS A 93 13.39 -4.67 -6.57
C LYS A 93 13.86 -6.12 -6.81
N THR A 94 13.94 -6.94 -5.74
CA THR A 94 14.26 -8.38 -5.83
C THR A 94 13.21 -9.12 -6.67
N PRO A 95 13.61 -10.08 -7.54
CA PRO A 95 12.68 -10.78 -8.45
C PRO A 95 11.46 -11.39 -7.76
N ALA A 96 11.65 -11.97 -6.57
CA ALA A 96 10.59 -12.59 -5.78
C ALA A 96 9.49 -11.60 -5.34
N ARG A 97 9.82 -10.31 -5.18
CA ARG A 97 8.90 -9.31 -4.62
C ARG A 97 8.29 -8.37 -5.66
N ARG A 98 8.76 -8.42 -6.92
CA ARG A 98 8.29 -7.50 -7.99
C ARG A 98 6.78 -7.54 -8.20
N ARG A 99 6.17 -8.72 -8.10
CA ARG A 99 4.72 -8.90 -8.27
C ARG A 99 3.94 -8.24 -7.13
N GLU A 100 4.39 -8.43 -5.91
CA GLU A 100 3.76 -7.83 -4.73
C GLU A 100 3.93 -6.31 -4.72
N LEU A 101 5.12 -5.81 -5.08
CA LEU A 101 5.38 -4.38 -5.25
C LEU A 101 4.37 -3.73 -6.21
N ARG A 102 4.21 -4.31 -7.41
CA ARG A 102 3.26 -3.79 -8.42
C ARG A 102 1.82 -3.82 -7.91
N ARG A 103 1.44 -4.88 -7.20
CA ARG A 103 0.10 -5.01 -6.61
C ARG A 103 -0.17 -3.92 -5.58
N ARG A 104 0.79 -3.63 -4.69
CA ARG A 104 0.66 -2.56 -3.68
C ARG A 104 0.56 -1.19 -4.35
N LEU A 105 1.44 -0.89 -5.30
CA LEU A 105 1.40 0.36 -6.07
C LEU A 105 0.06 0.54 -6.79
N ALA A 106 -0.45 -0.50 -7.47
CA ALA A 106 -1.75 -0.45 -8.13
C ALA A 106 -2.90 -0.22 -7.12
N THR A 107 -2.83 -0.85 -5.95
CA THR A 107 -3.84 -0.67 -4.89
C THR A 107 -3.83 0.75 -4.33
N TYR A 108 -2.65 1.32 -4.08
CA TYR A 108 -2.54 2.70 -3.62
C TYR A 108 -2.99 3.68 -4.70
N LEU A 109 -2.58 3.48 -5.95
CA LEU A 109 -3.04 4.30 -7.07
C LEU A 109 -4.58 4.30 -7.16
N ALA A 110 -5.21 3.12 -7.13
CA ALA A 110 -6.67 3.00 -7.18
C ALA A 110 -7.37 3.64 -5.99
N ARG A 111 -6.82 3.55 -4.78
CA ARG A 111 -7.37 4.20 -3.58
C ARG A 111 -7.25 5.73 -3.63
N GLY A 112 -6.11 6.24 -4.08
CA GLY A 112 -5.89 7.68 -4.22
C GLY A 112 -6.83 8.30 -5.25
N THR A 113 -6.98 7.66 -6.41
CA THR A 113 -7.90 8.14 -7.45
C THR A 113 -9.37 8.00 -7.03
N ALA A 114 -9.72 6.91 -6.34
CA ALA A 114 -11.05 6.74 -5.77
C ALA A 114 -11.39 7.85 -4.75
N ALA A 115 -10.45 8.21 -3.88
CA ALA A 115 -10.62 9.31 -2.93
C ALA A 115 -10.87 10.64 -3.65
N GLY A 116 -10.16 10.91 -4.74
CA GLY A 116 -10.38 12.11 -5.57
C GLY A 116 -11.77 12.16 -6.20
N LEU A 117 -12.28 11.03 -6.71
CA LEU A 117 -13.65 10.96 -7.22
C LEU A 117 -14.70 11.12 -6.10
N LEU A 118 -14.45 10.57 -4.92
CA LEU A 118 -15.34 10.75 -3.77
C LEU A 118 -15.34 12.20 -3.27
N LEU A 119 -14.21 12.90 -3.30
CA LEU A 119 -14.16 14.34 -3.05
C LEU A 119 -15.01 15.10 -4.07
N LEU A 120 -14.86 14.77 -5.36
CA LEU A 120 -15.65 15.41 -6.41
C LEU A 120 -17.16 15.19 -6.18
N ALA A 121 -17.56 13.98 -5.81
CA ALA A 121 -18.94 13.67 -5.44
C ALA A 121 -19.39 14.47 -4.21
N ALA A 122 -18.56 14.57 -3.17
CA ALA A 122 -18.86 15.35 -1.97
C ALA A 122 -19.06 16.84 -2.28
N LEU A 123 -18.27 17.42 -3.19
CA LEU A 123 -18.45 18.82 -3.62
C LEU A 123 -19.78 19.04 -4.34
N VAL A 124 -20.23 18.08 -5.17
CA VAL A 124 -21.56 18.13 -5.79
C VAL A 124 -22.66 18.06 -4.73
N VAL A 125 -22.50 17.21 -3.71
CA VAL A 125 -23.45 17.13 -2.58
C VAL A 125 -23.49 18.43 -1.78
N VAL A 126 -22.34 19.06 -1.53
CA VAL A 126 -22.28 20.39 -0.89
C VAL A 126 -23.04 21.42 -1.74
N ALA A 127 -22.85 21.40 -3.07
CA ALA A 127 -23.57 22.29 -3.97
C ALA A 127 -25.09 22.07 -3.95
N LEU A 128 -25.54 20.81 -3.82
CA LEU A 128 -26.96 20.47 -3.65
C LEU A 128 -27.54 21.06 -2.35
N ILE A 129 -26.86 20.85 -1.21
CA ILE A 129 -27.30 21.34 0.11
C ILE A 129 -27.29 22.88 0.17
N ALA A 130 -26.41 23.52 -0.58
CA ALA A 130 -26.30 24.97 -0.62
C ALA A 130 -27.49 25.67 -1.31
N GLN A 131 -28.28 24.97 -2.14
CA GLN A 131 -29.36 25.62 -2.90
C GLN A 131 -30.52 26.10 -2.04
N ASP A 132 -30.77 25.46 -0.89
CA ASP A 132 -31.91 25.80 -0.02
C ASP A 132 -31.59 26.89 1.02
N GLY A 133 -30.47 27.61 0.85
CA GLY A 133 -29.99 28.56 1.87
C GLY A 133 -29.58 27.89 3.18
N GLY A 134 -29.39 26.57 3.16
CA GLY A 134 -28.94 25.78 4.31
C GLY A 134 -27.48 26.06 4.68
N PRO A 135 -26.93 25.36 5.68
CA PRO A 135 -25.55 25.57 6.13
C PRO A 135 -24.52 25.42 5.00
N GLY A 136 -24.84 24.65 3.94
CA GLY A 136 -24.02 24.49 2.73
C GLY A 136 -23.76 25.79 1.94
N ALA A 137 -24.55 26.85 2.15
CA ALA A 137 -24.36 28.14 1.51
C ALA A 137 -23.16 28.93 2.05
N LEU A 138 -22.55 28.48 3.15
CA LEU A 138 -21.34 29.10 3.70
C LEU A 138 -20.16 28.95 2.73
N TRP A 139 -19.62 30.08 2.28
CA TRP A 139 -18.55 30.15 1.27
C TRP A 139 -17.29 29.35 1.64
N TRP A 140 -17.03 29.14 2.93
CA TRP A 140 -15.85 28.41 3.41
C TRP A 140 -16.02 26.88 3.39
N ILE A 141 -17.23 26.33 3.26
CA ILE A 141 -17.44 24.87 3.33
C ILE A 141 -16.74 24.13 2.19
N PRO A 142 -16.91 24.50 0.90
CA PRO A 142 -16.18 23.84 -0.19
C PRO A 142 -14.67 23.94 0.00
N LEU A 143 -14.19 25.08 0.53
CA LEU A 143 -12.78 25.30 0.83
C LEU A 143 -12.30 24.38 1.96
N ALA A 144 -13.04 24.26 3.06
CA ALA A 144 -12.70 23.40 4.19
C ALA A 144 -12.73 21.91 3.80
N VAL A 145 -13.71 21.48 3.01
CA VAL A 145 -13.78 20.11 2.47
C VAL A 145 -12.57 19.82 1.58
N SER A 146 -12.21 20.76 0.70
CA SER A 146 -11.03 20.63 -0.17
C SER A 146 -9.74 20.59 0.63
N LEU A 147 -9.58 21.47 1.61
CA LEU A 147 -8.39 21.53 2.47
C LEU A 147 -8.26 20.26 3.32
N GLY A 148 -9.36 19.80 3.93
CA GLY A 148 -9.40 18.55 4.68
C GLY A 148 -9.00 17.34 3.83
N TYR A 149 -9.47 17.28 2.58
CA TYR A 149 -9.04 16.27 1.63
C TYR A 149 -7.54 16.34 1.33
N VAL A 150 -7.00 17.53 1.05
CA VAL A 150 -5.56 17.70 0.77
C VAL A 150 -4.72 17.24 1.97
N VAL A 151 -5.07 17.65 3.19
CA VAL A 151 -4.37 17.21 4.41
C VAL A 151 -4.46 15.70 4.57
N ALA A 152 -5.66 15.12 4.42
CA ALA A 152 -5.86 13.67 4.52
C ALA A 152 -5.01 12.92 3.47
N MET A 153 -4.94 13.41 2.24
CA MET A 153 -4.13 12.82 1.17
C MET A 153 -2.63 12.92 1.46
N ILE A 154 -2.15 14.03 2.03
CA ILE A 154 -0.74 14.16 2.44
C ILE A 154 -0.41 13.17 3.56
N VAL A 155 -1.23 13.12 4.61
CA VAL A 155 -1.06 12.18 5.73
C VAL A 155 -1.07 10.74 5.22
N TRP A 156 -2.02 10.41 4.36
CA TRP A 156 -2.11 9.10 3.75
C TRP A 156 -0.90 8.78 2.87
N LEU A 157 -0.42 9.72 2.05
CA LEU A 157 0.78 9.55 1.23
C LEU A 157 2.02 9.28 2.09
N VAL A 158 2.20 10.05 3.16
CA VAL A 158 3.29 9.85 4.14
C VAL A 158 3.17 8.46 4.77
N TRP A 159 1.97 8.05 5.16
CA TRP A 159 1.73 6.70 5.71
C TRP A 159 2.04 5.59 4.71
N VAL A 160 1.63 5.73 3.44
CA VAL A 160 1.94 4.78 2.37
C VAL A 160 3.45 4.63 2.19
N VAL A 161 4.18 5.75 2.15
CA VAL A 161 5.64 5.75 1.96
C VAL A 161 6.39 5.18 3.16
N THR A 162 5.96 5.48 4.38
CA THR A 162 6.67 5.10 5.61
C THR A 162 6.31 3.70 6.12
N ALA A 163 5.01 3.39 6.19
CA ALA A 163 4.50 2.13 6.72
C ALA A 163 4.09 1.15 5.62
N GLY A 164 3.49 1.62 4.52
CA GLY A 164 2.97 0.78 3.44
C GLY A 164 4.03 -0.05 2.70
N PHE A 165 5.27 0.45 2.66
CA PHE A 165 6.43 -0.23 2.08
C PHE A 165 7.46 -0.72 3.11
N ALA A 166 7.08 -0.79 4.38
CA ALA A 166 7.92 -1.41 5.39
C ALA A 166 8.11 -2.92 5.08
N PRO A 167 9.34 -3.46 5.18
CA PRO A 167 9.61 -4.88 5.12
C PRO A 167 8.80 -5.66 6.15
N ASP A 168 8.23 -6.79 5.73
CA ASP A 168 7.59 -7.73 6.66
C ASP A 168 8.67 -8.35 7.54
N ARG A 169 8.80 -7.84 8.78
CA ARG A 169 9.84 -8.27 9.74
C ARG A 169 9.78 -9.78 10.02
N ALA A 170 8.59 -10.38 9.95
CA ALA A 170 8.40 -11.82 10.14
C ALA A 170 9.07 -12.66 9.04
N VAL A 171 9.02 -12.19 7.79
CA VAL A 171 9.68 -12.87 6.65
C VAL A 171 11.19 -12.68 6.71
N GLU A 172 11.65 -11.55 7.23
CA GLU A 172 13.07 -11.26 7.43
C GLU A 172 13.68 -12.08 8.57
N ALA A 173 12.93 -12.30 9.66
CA ALA A 173 13.31 -13.17 10.77
C ALA A 173 13.29 -14.66 10.38
N ALA A 174 12.39 -15.08 9.50
CA ALA A 174 12.33 -16.45 8.99
C ALA A 174 13.41 -16.76 7.93
N SER A 175 14.17 -15.76 7.47
CA SER A 175 15.21 -15.97 6.47
C SER A 175 16.44 -16.62 7.14
N PRO A 176 16.91 -17.78 6.66
CA PRO A 176 18.01 -18.52 7.28
C PRO A 176 19.34 -17.73 7.30
N ILE A 177 19.49 -16.75 6.41
CA ILE A 177 20.66 -15.86 6.36
C ILE A 177 20.68 -14.91 7.57
N SER A 178 19.51 -14.45 8.03
CA SER A 178 19.38 -13.62 9.23
C SER A 178 19.69 -14.44 10.49
N ALA A 179 19.17 -15.67 10.56
CA ALA A 179 19.45 -16.60 11.65
C ALA A 179 20.94 -16.98 11.75
N ALA A 180 21.62 -17.16 10.61
CA ALA A 180 23.06 -17.41 10.57
C ALA A 180 23.88 -16.20 11.05
N ARG A 181 23.42 -14.97 10.77
CA ARG A 181 24.08 -13.73 11.20
C ARG A 181 23.94 -13.48 12.70
N ASP A 182 22.76 -13.76 13.25
CA ASP A 182 22.53 -13.65 14.69
C ASP A 182 23.29 -14.73 15.46
N GLY A 183 23.31 -15.98 14.96
CA GLY A 183 24.12 -17.06 15.53
C GLY A 183 25.63 -16.74 15.56
N ALA A 184 26.16 -16.09 14.52
CA ALA A 184 27.56 -15.68 14.48
C ALA A 184 27.89 -14.55 15.48
N ARG A 185 26.92 -13.67 15.79
CA ARG A 185 27.10 -12.62 16.81
C ARG A 185 27.05 -13.16 18.24
N THR A 186 26.25 -14.19 18.51
CA THR A 186 26.19 -14.82 19.84
C THR A 186 27.43 -15.68 20.11
N GLY A 187 28.05 -16.25 19.08
CA GLY A 187 29.28 -17.05 19.20
C GLY A 187 30.57 -16.24 19.35
N ALA A 188 30.60 -15.00 18.87
CA ALA A 188 31.78 -14.14 18.90
C ALA A 188 31.73 -13.10 20.03
N ARG A 189 31.29 -13.49 21.23
CA ARG A 189 31.61 -12.73 22.45
C ARG A 189 32.95 -13.27 22.97
N PRO A 190 34.10 -12.66 22.63
CA PRO A 190 35.35 -13.01 23.30
C PRO A 190 35.10 -12.88 24.80
N GLY A 191 35.41 -13.95 25.54
CA GLY A 191 35.20 -14.03 26.97
C GLY A 191 35.78 -12.80 27.64
N ARG A 192 34.90 -11.87 28.05
CA ARG A 192 35.29 -10.82 28.98
C ARG A 192 35.70 -11.57 30.26
N PRO A 193 36.94 -11.46 30.73
CA PRO A 193 37.38 -12.13 31.94
C PRO A 193 36.40 -11.81 33.05
N ALA A 194 35.96 -12.86 33.76
CA ALA A 194 35.11 -12.71 34.93
C ALA A 194 35.79 -11.73 35.89
N PRO A 195 35.14 -10.64 36.32
CA PRO A 195 35.66 -9.87 37.43
C PRO A 195 35.70 -10.79 38.65
N ASP A 196 36.91 -10.96 39.17
CA ASP A 196 37.25 -11.72 40.36
C ASP A 196 36.35 -11.30 41.52
N ARG A 197 35.44 -12.19 41.94
CA ARG A 197 34.58 -12.00 43.10
C ARG A 197 35.34 -12.49 44.32
N SER A 198 36.24 -11.66 44.80
CA SER A 198 36.87 -11.82 46.10
C SER A 198 36.89 -10.48 46.81
N SER A 199 35.76 -10.10 47.43
CA SER A 199 35.73 -9.18 48.58
C SER A 199 34.44 -9.33 49.39
N PRO A 200 34.51 -9.09 50.71
CA PRO A 200 33.66 -9.75 51.69
C PRO A 200 32.45 -8.92 52.12
N ARG A 201 31.43 -9.68 52.55
CA ARG A 201 30.42 -9.43 53.59
C ARG A 201 30.53 -8.09 54.35
N GLY A 202 29.47 -7.29 54.25
CA GLY A 202 29.13 -6.15 55.11
C GLY A 202 28.24 -5.18 54.33
N GLY A 203 27.08 -4.72 54.76
CA GLY A 203 26.30 -4.91 55.96
C GLY A 203 24.90 -4.35 55.63
N ASP A 204 24.01 -4.50 56.59
CA ASP A 204 22.58 -4.28 56.54
C ASP A 204 22.18 -2.86 56.08
N THR A 205 21.08 -2.74 55.33
CA THR A 205 19.96 -1.89 55.75
C THR A 205 18.70 -2.14 54.92
N TRP A 206 17.64 -2.35 55.69
CA TRP A 206 16.25 -2.55 55.32
C TRP A 206 15.61 -1.18 55.05
N THR A 207 14.88 -1.02 53.94
CA THR A 207 13.77 -0.06 53.89
C THR A 207 12.61 -0.68 53.11
N ALA A 208 11.56 -0.96 53.87
CA ALA A 208 10.22 -1.30 53.41
C ALA A 208 9.57 -0.11 52.68
N GLY A 209 8.58 -0.42 51.85
CA GLY A 209 7.77 0.50 51.05
C GLY A 209 7.15 -0.30 49.90
N ASP A 210 6.17 -1.15 50.21
CA ASP A 210 4.72 -0.84 50.22
C ASP A 210 4.14 -0.64 48.82
N ASP A 211 3.41 -1.69 48.43
CA ASP A 211 2.06 -1.68 47.87
C ASP A 211 1.70 -0.80 46.67
N ALA A 212 1.24 -1.50 45.62
CA ALA A 212 -0.12 -1.42 45.08
C ALA A 212 -0.12 -1.46 43.55
N GLY A 213 -0.85 -2.42 42.99
CA GLY A 213 -1.16 -2.41 41.55
C GLY A 213 -1.19 -3.75 40.83
N ARG A 214 -1.49 -4.86 41.53
CA ARG A 214 -1.71 -6.17 40.89
C ARG A 214 -3.13 -6.22 40.31
N ALA A 215 -3.30 -5.63 39.12
CA ALA A 215 -4.55 -5.71 38.39
C ALA A 215 -4.74 -7.11 37.78
N ALA A 216 -5.91 -7.65 38.06
CA ALA A 216 -6.48 -8.94 37.70
C ALA A 216 -6.14 -9.45 36.28
N ALA A 217 -5.55 -10.64 36.24
CA ALA A 217 -5.55 -11.49 35.05
C ALA A 217 -6.94 -12.14 34.91
N THR A 218 -7.61 -11.85 33.79
CA THR A 218 -8.84 -12.53 33.37
C THR A 218 -8.53 -13.95 32.86
N PRO A 219 -9.37 -14.96 33.15
CA PRO A 219 -9.20 -16.31 32.62
C PRO A 219 -9.56 -16.34 31.13
N ARG A 220 -8.65 -16.91 30.34
CA ARG A 220 -8.78 -17.12 28.89
C ARG A 220 -9.65 -18.34 28.64
N THR A 221 -10.90 -18.10 28.27
CA THR A 221 -11.89 -19.11 27.87
C THR A 221 -11.56 -19.70 26.51
N GLY A 222 -11.63 -21.02 26.40
CA GLY A 222 -12.12 -21.73 25.21
C GLY A 222 -11.17 -21.83 24.01
N ALA A 223 -10.31 -22.85 24.04
CA ALA A 223 -9.74 -23.44 22.83
C ALA A 223 -10.85 -24.15 22.04
N ALA A 224 -11.32 -23.54 20.96
CA ALA A 224 -12.11 -24.21 19.93
C ALA A 224 -11.15 -24.78 18.88
N THR A 225 -11.00 -26.09 18.91
CA THR A 225 -10.30 -26.93 17.93
C THR A 225 -10.90 -26.72 16.54
N ALA A 226 -10.17 -26.06 15.64
CA ALA A 226 -10.52 -26.02 14.22
C ALA A 226 -9.77 -27.15 13.48
N PRO A 227 -10.44 -27.90 12.59
CA PRO A 227 -9.87 -29.06 11.91
C PRO A 227 -8.81 -28.65 10.87
N ALA A 228 -7.79 -29.50 10.75
CA ALA A 228 -6.70 -29.36 9.78
C ALA A 228 -7.22 -29.35 8.32
N PRO A 229 -6.70 -28.48 7.44
CA PRO A 229 -6.98 -28.59 6.02
C PRO A 229 -6.23 -29.80 5.41
N PRO A 230 -6.82 -30.49 4.42
CA PRO A 230 -6.21 -31.67 3.81
C PRO A 230 -4.97 -31.29 2.98
N SER A 231 -3.90 -32.03 3.23
CA SER A 231 -2.64 -32.01 2.48
C SER A 231 -2.88 -32.35 1.00
N ALA A 232 -2.94 -31.34 0.14
CA ALA A 232 -2.93 -31.54 -1.31
C ALA A 232 -1.51 -31.89 -1.78
N ARG A 233 -1.31 -33.19 -2.00
CA ARG A 233 -0.16 -33.81 -2.66
C ARG A 233 0.04 -33.22 -4.06
N PRO A 234 1.18 -32.59 -4.40
CA PRO A 234 1.46 -32.25 -5.78
C PRO A 234 1.89 -33.52 -6.53
N THR A 235 1.01 -34.04 -7.38
CA THR A 235 1.36 -34.99 -8.43
C THR A 235 2.29 -34.31 -9.43
N ALA A 236 3.51 -34.82 -9.52
CA ALA A 236 4.48 -34.44 -10.55
C ALA A 236 3.93 -34.78 -11.94
N ALA A 237 3.47 -33.77 -12.68
CA ALA A 237 3.18 -33.90 -14.09
C ALA A 237 4.49 -33.88 -14.87
N LYS A 238 4.76 -35.02 -15.51
CA LYS A 238 5.83 -35.29 -16.47
C LYS A 238 5.62 -34.43 -17.73
N PRO A 239 6.57 -33.56 -18.15
CA PRO A 239 6.51 -32.94 -19.47
C PRO A 239 7.08 -33.95 -20.49
N GLY A 240 6.20 -34.52 -21.30
CA GLY A 240 6.54 -35.23 -22.52
C GLY A 240 6.37 -34.32 -23.75
N GLY A 241 7.18 -34.55 -24.78
CA GLY A 241 7.02 -34.04 -26.15
C GLY A 241 7.70 -32.69 -26.37
N SER A 242 8.98 -32.65 -26.76
CA SER A 242 9.45 -32.78 -28.16
C SER A 242 8.70 -31.88 -29.13
N GLY A 243 9.14 -30.62 -29.20
CA GLY A 243 8.84 -29.72 -30.30
C GLY A 243 10.15 -29.09 -30.74
N ASP A 244 10.76 -29.66 -31.78
CA ASP A 244 11.84 -29.07 -32.55
C ASP A 244 11.43 -27.66 -32.98
N ARG A 245 11.96 -26.65 -32.30
CA ARG A 245 12.06 -25.31 -32.85
C ARG A 245 13.54 -25.04 -33.05
N ALA A 246 13.93 -25.03 -34.31
CA ALA A 246 15.22 -24.55 -34.77
C ALA A 246 15.41 -23.10 -34.32
N SER A 247 15.93 -22.92 -33.10
CA SER A 247 16.36 -21.62 -32.61
C SER A 247 17.72 -21.34 -33.25
N THR A 248 17.69 -20.59 -34.35
CA THR A 248 18.85 -19.91 -34.92
C THR A 248 19.34 -18.87 -33.91
N SER A 249 20.08 -19.36 -32.92
CA SER A 249 20.76 -18.52 -31.95
C SER A 249 22.11 -18.12 -32.57
N PRO A 250 22.48 -16.84 -32.55
CA PRO A 250 23.79 -16.43 -33.04
C PRO A 250 24.90 -17.16 -32.26
N PRO A 251 26.01 -17.54 -32.93
CA PRO A 251 27.10 -18.27 -32.31
C PRO A 251 27.63 -17.49 -31.11
N ARG A 252 27.66 -18.15 -29.94
CA ARG A 252 28.22 -17.53 -28.73
C ARG A 252 29.70 -17.21 -28.98
N PRO A 253 30.18 -16.02 -28.58
CA PRO A 253 31.60 -15.71 -28.60
C PRO A 253 32.38 -16.78 -27.83
N TYR A 254 33.44 -17.28 -28.45
CA TYR A 254 34.34 -18.27 -27.86
C TYR A 254 34.86 -17.74 -26.52
N GLN A 255 34.50 -18.41 -25.42
CA GLN A 255 35.09 -18.14 -24.12
C GLN A 255 36.32 -19.04 -23.97
N PRO A 256 37.54 -18.47 -23.84
CA PRO A 256 38.75 -19.26 -23.66
C PRO A 256 38.63 -20.09 -22.37
N ARG A 257 38.85 -21.39 -22.51
CA ARG A 257 38.83 -22.35 -21.41
C ARG A 257 39.96 -21.97 -20.43
N PRO A 258 39.68 -21.83 -19.12
CA PRO A 258 40.74 -21.59 -18.14
C PRO A 258 41.77 -22.72 -18.22
N PRO A 259 43.08 -22.42 -18.27
CA PRO A 259 44.10 -23.45 -18.28
C PRO A 259 43.97 -24.30 -17.02
N HIS A 260 43.87 -25.61 -17.20
CA HIS A 260 43.93 -26.58 -16.10
C HIS A 260 45.24 -26.34 -15.34
N ARG A 261 45.12 -25.85 -14.10
CA ARG A 261 46.21 -25.68 -13.16
C ARG A 261 46.74 -27.07 -12.82
N GLY A 262 47.74 -27.54 -13.56
CA GLY A 262 48.48 -28.75 -13.26
C GLY A 262 49.05 -28.64 -11.86
N GLY A 263 48.64 -29.55 -10.97
CA GLY A 263 49.27 -29.72 -9.66
C GLY A 263 50.72 -30.22 -9.84
N PRO A 264 51.63 -29.87 -8.93
CA PRO A 264 53.02 -30.27 -9.02
C PRO A 264 53.17 -31.80 -8.85
N PRO A 265 54.17 -32.41 -9.52
CA PRO A 265 54.49 -33.82 -9.31
C PRO A 265 54.95 -34.04 -7.87
N ARG A 266 54.40 -35.06 -7.22
CA ARG A 266 54.91 -35.57 -5.95
C ARG A 266 56.22 -36.30 -6.22
N GLY A 267 57.31 -35.79 -5.67
CA GLY A 267 58.53 -36.56 -5.42
C GLY A 267 58.42 -37.33 -4.12
#